data_AF-A0A520D0F8-F1
#
_entry.id   AF-A0A520D0F8-F1
#
_cell.length_a   1.000
_cell.length_b   1.000
_cell.length_c   1.000
_cell.angle_alpha   90.00
_cell.angle_beta   90.00
_cell.angle_gamma   90.00
#
_symmetry.space_group_name_H-M   'P 1'
#
loop_
_entity.id
_entity.type
_entity.pdbx_description
1 polymer ?
#
loop_
_entity_poly.entity_id
_entity_poly.type
_entity_poly.pdbx_seq_one_letter_code
_entity_poly.pdbx_strand_id
1 'polypeptide(L)'
;MELSDYLLTPLYLGLIYAIAFAIRPSVTNQYTKRYFIPALSVKLIGAFVLGVLYHTIYSGDTNNYFRQAAIIYHAFGDSFSAGVHLIFSDGTMKTDIAPYASQMYWFGPNSKEYFVIRVAAVCALLGFNTYSVTALFFAIISFSIHSVSFSPL
;
A
#
# COMPACT_ATOMS: atom_id res chain seq x y z
N MET A 1 -14.91 0.06 7.44
CA MET A 1 -14.77 -0.75 6.22
C MET A 1 -15.97 -0.43 5.37
N GLU A 2 -15.73 -0.10 4.12
CA GLU A 2 -16.79 0.24 3.16
C GLU A 2 -17.28 -1.02 2.46
N LEU A 3 -18.44 -0.93 1.78
CA LEU A 3 -18.96 -2.05 1.00
C LEU A 3 -17.97 -2.48 -0.12
N SER A 4 -17.18 -1.55 -0.62
CA SER A 4 -16.10 -1.76 -1.58
C SER A 4 -15.02 -2.73 -1.06
N ASP A 5 -14.70 -2.71 0.24
CA ASP A 5 -13.74 -3.64 0.86
C ASP A 5 -14.19 -5.09 0.65
N TYR A 6 -15.49 -5.41 0.77
CA TYR A 6 -15.99 -6.78 0.67
C TYR A 6 -15.90 -7.38 -0.74
N LEU A 7 -15.95 -6.53 -1.78
CA LEU A 7 -15.84 -6.98 -3.17
C LEU A 7 -14.39 -6.93 -3.67
N LEU A 8 -13.67 -5.84 -3.37
CA LEU A 8 -12.32 -5.64 -3.87
C LEU A 8 -11.30 -6.53 -3.15
N THR A 9 -11.44 -6.76 -1.85
CA THR A 9 -10.49 -7.62 -1.12
C THR A 9 -10.37 -9.03 -1.71
N PRO A 10 -11.46 -9.81 -1.93
CA PRO A 10 -11.34 -11.15 -2.53
C PRO A 10 -10.85 -11.11 -3.97
N LEU A 11 -11.23 -10.09 -4.75
CA LEU A 11 -10.74 -9.88 -6.11
C LEU A 11 -9.22 -9.71 -6.13
N TYR A 12 -8.70 -8.81 -5.29
CA TYR A 12 -7.25 -8.57 -5.20
C TYR A 12 -6.52 -9.77 -4.63
N LEU A 13 -7.07 -10.46 -3.63
CA LEU A 13 -6.48 -11.72 -3.14
C LEU A 13 -6.34 -12.75 -4.28
N GLY A 14 -7.38 -12.92 -5.10
CA GLY A 14 -7.33 -13.78 -6.28
C GLY A 14 -6.23 -13.37 -7.26
N LEU A 15 -6.14 -12.07 -7.57
CA LEU A 15 -5.10 -11.52 -8.45
C LEU A 15 -3.69 -11.74 -7.87
N ILE A 16 -3.51 -11.47 -6.59
CA ILE A 16 -2.25 -11.63 -5.86
C ILE A 16 -1.80 -13.09 -5.90
N TYR A 17 -2.70 -14.04 -5.61
CA TYR A 17 -2.37 -15.46 -5.70
C TYR A 17 -2.06 -15.89 -7.13
N ALA A 18 -2.83 -15.43 -8.12
CA ALA A 18 -2.56 -15.74 -9.53
C ALA A 18 -1.15 -15.29 -9.94
N ILE A 19 -0.77 -14.05 -9.61
CA ILE A 19 0.57 -13.52 -9.86
C ILE A 19 1.61 -14.31 -9.06
N ALA A 20 1.36 -14.58 -7.78
CA ALA A 20 2.27 -15.33 -6.92
C ALA A 20 2.57 -16.73 -7.48
N PHE A 21 1.56 -17.46 -7.97
CA PHE A 21 1.76 -18.76 -8.62
C PHE A 21 2.54 -18.64 -9.94
N ALA A 22 2.31 -17.58 -10.72
CA ALA A 22 3.03 -17.33 -11.97
C ALA A 22 4.52 -17.01 -11.75
N ILE A 23 4.85 -16.19 -10.73
CA ILE A 23 6.25 -15.79 -10.45
C ILE A 23 7.01 -16.81 -9.59
N ARG A 24 6.30 -17.66 -8.83
CA ARG A 24 6.88 -18.68 -7.94
C ARG A 24 8.06 -19.45 -8.56
N PRO A 25 7.99 -20.00 -9.79
CA PRO A 25 9.14 -20.71 -10.37
C PRO A 25 10.38 -19.83 -10.59
N SER A 26 10.22 -18.53 -10.80
CA SER A 26 11.32 -17.59 -11.07
C SER A 26 11.95 -17.03 -9.80
N VAL A 27 11.20 -16.95 -8.69
CA VAL A 27 11.65 -16.33 -7.43
C VAL A 27 11.92 -17.34 -6.31
N THR A 28 11.83 -18.64 -6.58
CA THR A 28 12.05 -19.69 -5.59
C THR A 28 13.00 -20.76 -6.10
N ASN A 29 13.67 -21.46 -5.16
CA ASN A 29 14.52 -22.61 -5.45
C ASN A 29 13.85 -23.91 -4.97
N GLN A 30 14.49 -25.05 -5.22
CA GLN A 30 13.97 -26.37 -4.84
C GLN A 30 13.59 -26.49 -3.35
N TYR A 31 14.27 -25.76 -2.47
CA TYR A 31 14.03 -25.79 -1.02
C TYR A 31 12.92 -24.81 -0.59
N THR A 32 12.87 -23.61 -1.19
CA THR A 32 11.94 -22.54 -0.78
C THR A 32 10.59 -22.62 -1.50
N LYS A 33 10.52 -23.28 -2.66
CA LYS A 33 9.30 -23.38 -3.48
C LYS A 33 8.10 -23.90 -2.69
N ARG A 34 8.30 -24.87 -1.78
CA ARG A 34 7.21 -25.44 -0.96
C ARG A 34 6.66 -24.45 0.08
N TYR A 35 7.46 -23.50 0.52
CA TYR A 35 7.12 -22.54 1.58
C TYR A 35 6.58 -21.21 1.06
N PHE A 36 6.82 -20.89 -0.21
CA PHE A 36 6.47 -19.60 -0.78
C PHE A 36 4.98 -19.23 -0.62
N ILE A 37 4.06 -20.11 -1.04
CA ILE A 37 2.62 -19.87 -0.95
C ILE A 37 2.12 -19.90 0.51
N PRO A 38 2.51 -20.87 1.37
CA PRO A 38 2.17 -20.81 2.78
C PRO A 38 2.64 -19.53 3.49
N ALA A 39 3.89 -19.13 3.27
CA ALA A 39 4.46 -17.92 3.88
C ALA A 39 3.74 -16.65 3.42
N LEU A 40 3.45 -16.54 2.12
CA LEU A 40 2.64 -15.45 1.58
C LEU A 40 1.24 -15.43 2.21
N SER A 41 0.60 -16.59 2.36
CA SER A 41 -0.75 -16.71 2.94
C SER A 41 -0.78 -16.21 4.39
N VAL A 42 0.19 -16.62 5.22
CA VAL A 42 0.31 -16.14 6.60
C VAL A 42 0.51 -14.62 6.64
N LYS A 43 1.34 -14.07 5.74
CA LYS A 43 1.59 -12.62 5.63
C LYS A 43 0.30 -11.85 5.28
N LEU A 44 -0.46 -12.33 4.29
CA LEU A 44 -1.71 -11.71 3.84
C LEU A 44 -2.81 -11.79 4.92
N ILE A 45 -2.96 -12.95 5.57
CA ILE A 45 -3.91 -13.11 6.68
C ILE A 45 -3.53 -12.18 7.84
N GLY A 46 -2.26 -12.13 8.21
CA GLY A 46 -1.78 -11.24 9.27
C GLY A 46 -2.06 -9.77 8.95
N ALA A 47 -1.78 -9.33 7.72
CA ALA A 47 -2.07 -7.97 7.29
C ALA A 47 -3.56 -7.66 7.23
N PHE A 48 -4.40 -8.62 6.81
CA PHE A 48 -5.85 -8.46 6.82
C PHE A 48 -6.40 -8.32 8.24
N VAL A 49 -6.01 -9.21 9.17
CA VAL A 49 -6.45 -9.17 10.57
C VAL A 49 -5.98 -7.89 11.26
N LEU A 50 -4.71 -7.51 11.10
CA LEU A 50 -4.21 -6.23 11.62
C LEU A 50 -4.94 -5.06 10.97
N GLY A 51 -5.17 -5.12 9.66
CA GLY A 51 -5.93 -4.11 8.94
C GLY A 51 -7.30 -3.87 9.57
N VAL A 52 -8.09 -4.94 9.77
CA VAL A 52 -9.39 -4.86 10.44
C VAL A 52 -9.23 -4.26 11.84
N LEU A 53 -8.31 -4.78 12.66
CA LEU A 53 -8.13 -4.32 14.05
C LEU A 53 -7.77 -2.83 14.14
N TYR A 54 -6.83 -2.37 13.32
CA TYR A 54 -6.42 -0.97 13.27
C TYR A 54 -7.51 -0.07 12.71
N HIS A 55 -8.32 -0.56 11.77
CA HIS A 55 -9.40 0.24 11.21
C HIS A 55 -10.60 0.35 12.14
N THR A 56 -10.94 -0.71 12.89
CA THR A 56 -12.18 -0.78 13.69
C THR A 56 -11.99 -0.44 15.16
N ILE A 57 -10.83 -0.73 15.75
CA ILE A 57 -10.61 -0.61 17.20
C ILE A 57 -9.67 0.54 17.56
N TYR A 58 -8.67 0.84 16.72
CA TYR A 58 -7.61 1.81 17.05
C TYR A 58 -7.68 3.09 16.21
N SER A 59 -7.66 4.24 16.86
CA SER A 59 -7.38 5.53 16.19
C SER A 59 -5.86 5.81 16.19
N GLY A 60 -5.10 4.94 15.51
CA GLY A 60 -3.64 5.03 15.45
C GLY A 60 -3.11 5.66 14.17
N ASP A 61 -1.78 5.80 14.09
CA ASP A 61 -1.08 6.40 12.96
C ASP A 61 -1.38 5.72 11.62
N THR A 62 -1.68 4.43 11.60
CA THR A 62 -2.07 3.69 10.39
C THR A 62 -3.29 4.30 9.68
N ASN A 63 -4.29 4.74 10.45
CA ASN A 63 -5.46 5.41 9.87
C ASN A 63 -5.10 6.81 9.37
N ASN A 64 -4.17 7.50 10.03
CA ASN A 64 -3.66 8.79 9.56
C ASN A 64 -2.87 8.65 8.26
N TYR A 65 -2.05 7.60 8.11
CA TYR A 65 -1.35 7.29 6.86
C TYR A 65 -2.34 7.06 5.72
N PHE A 66 -3.36 6.25 5.95
CA PHE A 66 -4.38 5.97 4.95
C PHE A 66 -5.19 7.23 4.58
N ARG A 67 -5.61 8.02 5.57
CA ARG A 67 -6.33 9.29 5.32
C ARG A 67 -5.48 10.31 4.56
N GLN A 68 -4.20 10.45 4.90
CA GLN A 68 -3.32 11.37 4.17
C GLN A 68 -2.98 10.86 2.77
N ALA A 69 -2.89 9.55 2.57
CA ALA A 69 -2.78 8.96 1.24
C ALA A 69 -4.04 9.20 0.39
N ALA A 70 -5.22 9.18 1.01
CA ALA A 70 -6.48 9.50 0.34
C ALA A 70 -6.49 10.95 -0.22
N ILE A 71 -5.85 11.90 0.46
CA ILE A 71 -5.72 13.29 -0.04
C ILE A 71 -4.99 13.30 -1.39
N ILE A 72 -3.87 12.55 -1.51
CA ILE A 72 -3.14 12.42 -2.77
C ILE A 72 -4.00 11.70 -3.81
N TYR A 73 -4.72 10.63 -3.42
CA TYR A 73 -5.64 9.92 -4.31
C TYR A 73 -6.72 10.85 -4.89
N HIS A 74 -7.33 11.71 -4.06
CA HIS A 74 -8.30 12.71 -4.51
C HIS A 74 -7.65 13.74 -5.44
N ALA A 75 -6.42 14.17 -5.17
CA ALA A 75 -5.67 15.05 -6.06
C ALA A 75 -5.53 14.44 -7.47
N PHE A 76 -5.33 13.12 -7.60
CA PHE A 76 -5.32 12.46 -8.91
C PHE A 76 -6.67 12.50 -9.64
N GLY A 77 -7.79 12.50 -8.91
CA GLY A 77 -9.13 12.63 -9.47
C GLY A 77 -9.44 14.05 -9.95
N ASP A 78 -8.98 15.06 -9.20
CA ASP A 78 -9.22 16.47 -9.52
C ASP A 78 -8.21 17.01 -10.55
N SER A 79 -6.93 16.66 -10.41
CA SER A 79 -5.84 17.05 -11.31
C SER A 79 -4.72 16.03 -11.29
N PHE A 80 -4.62 15.22 -12.35
CA PHE A 80 -3.56 14.22 -12.50
C PHE A 80 -2.15 14.80 -12.28
N SER A 81 -1.89 16.03 -12.77
CA SER A 81 -0.61 16.71 -12.57
C SER A 81 -0.31 17.00 -11.09
N ALA A 82 -1.31 17.44 -10.31
CA ALA A 82 -1.14 17.71 -8.89
C ALA A 82 -0.88 16.41 -8.11
N GLY A 83 -1.58 15.32 -8.45
CA GLY A 83 -1.34 14.00 -7.89
C GLY A 83 0.09 13.51 -8.13
N VAL A 84 0.57 13.57 -9.39
CA VAL A 84 1.96 13.18 -9.73
C VAL A 84 2.96 14.06 -8.99
N HIS A 85 2.71 15.37 -8.92
CA HIS A 85 3.61 16.28 -8.23
C HIS A 85 3.68 16.00 -6.72
N LEU A 86 2.57 15.67 -6.06
CA LEU A 86 2.58 15.26 -4.65
C LEU A 86 3.44 14.01 -4.44
N ILE A 87 3.32 13.00 -5.30
CA ILE A 87 4.14 11.77 -5.19
C ILE A 87 5.65 12.07 -5.30
N PHE A 88 6.05 12.95 -6.21
CA PHE A 88 7.46 13.26 -6.45
C PHE A 88 7.93 14.57 -5.78
N SER A 89 7.11 15.17 -4.93
CA SER A 89 7.45 16.40 -4.22
C SER A 89 8.62 16.18 -3.27
N ASP A 90 9.45 17.22 -3.17
CA ASP A 90 10.49 17.38 -2.16
C ASP A 90 9.92 17.83 -0.80
N GLY A 91 8.60 17.78 -0.62
CA GLY A 91 7.92 18.21 0.59
C GLY A 91 7.85 19.73 0.75
N THR A 92 8.14 20.50 -0.30
CA THR A 92 7.97 21.95 -0.30
C THR A 92 6.59 22.34 -0.82
N MET A 93 5.98 23.32 -0.17
CA MET A 93 4.66 23.82 -0.56
C MET A 93 4.76 24.62 -1.85
N LYS A 94 4.03 24.20 -2.89
CA LYS A 94 3.93 24.91 -4.17
C LYS A 94 2.47 25.19 -4.49
N THR A 95 2.21 26.21 -5.30
CA THR A 95 0.85 26.74 -5.54
C THR A 95 -0.11 25.71 -6.15
N ASP A 96 0.41 24.79 -6.96
CA ASP A 96 -0.37 23.77 -7.65
C ASP A 96 -0.77 22.58 -6.75
N ILE A 97 0.00 22.31 -5.70
CA ILE A 97 -0.29 21.25 -4.71
C ILE A 97 -0.78 21.79 -3.36
N ALA A 98 -0.70 23.11 -3.13
CA ALA A 98 -1.12 23.79 -1.92
C ALA A 98 -2.52 23.41 -1.39
N PRO A 99 -3.58 23.29 -2.23
CA PRO A 99 -4.89 22.91 -1.72
C PRO A 99 -4.92 21.51 -1.09
N TYR A 100 -4.03 20.61 -1.50
CA TYR A 100 -3.93 19.25 -0.97
C TYR A 100 -2.92 19.16 0.17
N ALA A 101 -1.71 19.68 -0.05
CA ALA A 101 -0.61 19.61 0.91
C ALA A 101 -0.91 20.35 2.23
N SER A 102 -1.72 21.41 2.21
CA SER A 102 -2.17 22.10 3.44
C SER A 102 -3.07 21.26 4.34
N GLN A 103 -3.72 20.22 3.79
CA GLN A 103 -4.54 19.28 4.55
C GLN A 103 -3.71 18.12 5.14
N MET A 104 -2.44 18.01 4.73
CA MET A 104 -1.56 16.90 5.11
C MET A 104 -0.72 17.27 6.32
N TYR A 105 -1.06 16.72 7.48
CA TYR A 105 -0.35 16.97 8.74
C TYR A 105 1.15 16.61 8.69
N TRP A 106 1.52 15.58 7.92
CA TRP A 106 2.89 15.11 7.81
C TRP A 106 3.62 15.61 6.55
N PHE A 107 3.09 16.61 5.84
CA PHE A 107 3.78 17.14 4.68
C PHE A 107 5.01 17.97 5.08
N GLY A 108 6.18 17.63 4.54
CA GLY A 108 7.40 18.43 4.73
C GLY A 108 8.67 17.77 4.17
N PRO A 109 9.75 18.53 3.94
CA PRO A 109 10.92 18.05 3.21
C PRO A 109 11.68 16.89 3.86
N ASN A 110 11.60 16.79 5.19
CA ASN A 110 12.31 15.77 5.98
C ASN A 110 11.35 14.82 6.70
N SER A 111 10.05 14.81 6.35
CA SER A 111 9.11 13.89 6.99
C SER A 111 9.27 12.48 6.43
N LYS A 112 9.59 11.55 7.33
CA LYS A 112 9.63 10.11 7.03
C LYS A 112 8.21 9.58 6.83
N GLU A 113 7.26 10.15 7.54
CA GLU A 113 5.84 9.86 7.44
C GLU A 113 5.33 10.20 6.04
N TYR A 114 5.76 11.33 5.46
CA TYR A 114 5.42 11.69 4.09
C TYR A 114 5.90 10.68 3.05
N PHE A 115 7.06 10.06 3.26
CA PHE A 115 7.51 8.97 2.39
C PHE A 115 6.55 7.78 2.43
N VAL A 116 6.10 7.37 3.62
CA VAL A 116 5.13 6.28 3.78
C VAL A 116 3.78 6.67 3.15
N ILE A 117 3.34 7.91 3.31
CA ILE A 117 2.11 8.42 2.66
C ILE A 117 2.20 8.31 1.14
N ARG A 118 3.34 8.65 0.53
CA ARG A 118 3.54 8.52 -0.92
C ARG A 118 3.42 7.07 -1.40
N VAL A 119 4.03 6.13 -0.69
CA VAL A 119 3.90 4.69 -1.00
C VAL A 119 2.45 4.24 -0.82
N ALA A 120 1.79 4.65 0.26
CA ALA A 120 0.40 4.35 0.52
C ALA A 120 -0.53 4.94 -0.55
N ALA A 121 -0.24 6.14 -1.07
CA ALA A 121 -1.02 6.78 -2.13
C ALA A 121 -0.91 6.03 -3.47
N VAL A 122 0.27 5.50 -3.81
CA VAL A 122 0.41 4.62 -4.99
C VAL A 122 -0.42 3.34 -4.81
N CYS A 123 -0.39 2.74 -3.62
CA CYS A 123 -1.22 1.58 -3.31
C CYS A 123 -2.72 1.93 -3.34
N ALA A 124 -3.10 3.11 -2.87
CA ALA A 124 -4.46 3.62 -2.90
C ALA A 124 -4.94 3.84 -4.33
N LEU A 125 -4.12 4.38 -5.25
CA LEU A 125 -4.48 4.48 -6.66
C LEU A 125 -4.77 3.11 -7.28
N LEU A 126 -3.90 2.14 -7.04
CA LEU A 126 -4.07 0.79 -7.57
C LEU A 126 -5.21 0.04 -6.90
N GLY A 127 -5.56 0.37 -5.66
CA GLY A 127 -6.59 -0.28 -4.86
C GLY A 127 -7.86 0.54 -4.69
N PHE A 128 -8.10 1.55 -5.52
CA PHE A 128 -9.28 2.44 -5.46
C PHE A 128 -9.55 3.02 -4.06
N ASN A 129 -8.49 3.48 -3.40
CA ASN A 129 -8.50 4.04 -2.06
C ASN A 129 -9.23 3.17 -1.04
N THR A 130 -9.03 1.85 -1.13
CA THR A 130 -9.64 0.85 -0.25
C THR A 130 -8.62 0.43 0.81
N TYR A 131 -9.02 0.46 2.08
CA TYR A 131 -8.10 0.27 3.20
C TYR A 131 -7.53 -1.15 3.23
N SER A 132 -8.38 -2.17 3.09
CA SER A 132 -7.95 -3.56 3.11
C SER A 132 -6.98 -3.87 1.97
N VAL A 133 -7.25 -3.37 0.77
CA VAL A 133 -6.41 -3.56 -0.42
C VAL A 133 -5.06 -2.87 -0.24
N THR A 134 -5.04 -1.68 0.35
CA THR A 134 -3.80 -0.98 0.69
C THR A 134 -2.95 -1.80 1.67
N ALA A 135 -3.57 -2.40 2.69
CA ALA A 135 -2.87 -3.28 3.62
C ALA A 135 -2.30 -4.54 2.95
N LEU A 136 -3.03 -5.13 1.98
CA LEU A 136 -2.52 -6.25 1.19
C LEU A 136 -1.31 -5.86 0.34
N PHE A 137 -1.31 -4.68 -0.29
CA PHE A 137 -0.14 -4.19 -1.02
C PHE A 137 1.08 -4.02 -0.14
N PHE A 138 0.94 -3.43 1.06
CA PHE A 138 2.04 -3.33 2.03
C PHE A 138 2.58 -4.72 2.44
N ALA A 139 1.69 -5.70 2.63
CA ALA A 139 2.11 -7.08 2.90
C ALA A 139 2.97 -7.66 1.78
N ILE A 140 2.55 -7.48 0.52
CA ILE A 140 3.28 -8.02 -0.63
C ILE A 140 4.59 -7.31 -0.84
N ILE A 141 4.62 -5.98 -0.82
CA ILE A 141 5.86 -5.21 -0.99
C ILE A 141 6.89 -5.65 0.07
N SER A 142 6.47 -5.76 1.33
CA SER A 142 7.31 -6.26 2.41
C SER A 142 7.73 -7.72 2.23
N PHE A 143 6.87 -8.57 1.68
CA PHE A 143 7.19 -9.98 1.42
C PHE A 143 8.18 -10.14 0.26
N SER A 144 8.00 -9.38 -0.82
CA SER A 144 8.86 -9.40 -2.00
C SER A 144 10.29 -9.00 -1.65
N ILE A 145 10.48 -7.91 -0.90
CA ILE A 145 11.80 -7.48 -0.43
C ILE A 145 12.49 -8.59 0.37
N HIS A 146 11.76 -9.26 1.26
CA HIS A 146 12.31 -10.36 2.05
C HIS A 146 12.67 -11.58 1.20
N SER A 147 11.82 -11.97 0.24
CA SER A 147 12.05 -13.14 -0.61
C SER A 147 13.28 -13.00 -1.52
N VAL A 148 13.61 -11.78 -1.97
CA VAL A 148 14.80 -11.49 -2.79
C VAL A 148 16.10 -11.65 -1.97
N SER A 149 16.09 -11.40 -0.66
CA SER A 149 17.28 -11.62 0.19
C SER A 149 17.67 -13.09 0.36
N PHE A 150 16.80 -14.04 0.00
CA PHE A 150 17.06 -15.48 0.15
C PHE A 150 17.26 -16.23 -1.17
N SER A 151 17.25 -15.55 -2.32
CA SER A 151 17.68 -16.16 -3.57
C SER A 151 19.21 -16.13 -3.65
N PRO A 152 19.91 -17.28 -3.63
CA PRO A 152 21.31 -17.29 -4.00
C PRO A 152 21.39 -16.94 -5.49
N LEU A 153 22.28 -15.99 -5.82
CA LEU A 153 22.73 -15.76 -7.20
C LEU A 153 23.30 -17.05 -7.79
#